data_AF-A0A7K9UQ27-F1
#
_entry.id   AF-A0A7K9UQ27-F1
#
_cell.length_a   1.000
_cell.length_b   1.000
_cell.length_c   1.000
_cell.angle_alpha   90.00
_cell.angle_beta   90.00
_cell.angle_gamma   90.00
#
_symmetry.space_group_name_H-M   'P 1'
#
loop_
_entity.id
_entity.type
_entity.pdbx_description
1 polymer ?
#
loop_
_entity_poly.entity_id
_entity_poly.type
_entity_poly.pdbx_seq_one_letter_code
_entity_poly.pdbx_strand_id
1 'polypeptide(L)'
;SQLTATKAGRHAVREKGTYLVLRELHRWEREPDVLAACEKLIQVLIGDEPGPGMENLLEVSVPEEVEQQLQRRDREEAERCRREQREEPPR
;
A
#
# COMPACT_ATOMS: atom_id res chain seq x y z
N SER A 1 -6.59 2.04 2.71
CA SER A 1 -7.43 2.90 3.57
C SER A 1 -8.81 3.03 2.92
N GLN A 2 -9.89 3.18 3.69
CA GLN A 2 -11.23 3.38 3.10
C GLN A 2 -11.30 4.68 2.26
N LEU A 3 -10.57 5.71 2.67
CA LEU A 3 -10.51 6.98 1.96
C LEU A 3 -9.94 6.83 0.54
N THR A 4 -8.86 6.05 0.36
CA THR A 4 -8.22 5.86 -0.95
C THR A 4 -8.84 4.75 -1.79
N ALA A 5 -9.95 4.15 -1.35
CA ALA A 5 -10.68 3.15 -2.12
C ALA A 5 -11.34 3.76 -3.37
N THR A 6 -11.82 4.99 -3.26
CA THR A 6 -12.48 5.70 -4.37
C THR A 6 -11.52 6.62 -5.11
N LYS A 7 -11.77 6.83 -6.40
CA LYS A 7 -11.06 7.82 -7.22
C LYS A 7 -11.04 9.21 -6.60
N ALA A 8 -12.20 9.69 -6.13
CA ALA A 8 -12.32 11.01 -5.51
C ALA A 8 -11.44 11.13 -4.26
N GLY A 9 -11.41 10.09 -3.42
CA GLY A 9 -10.57 10.08 -2.23
C GLY A 9 -9.08 10.01 -2.55
N ARG A 10 -8.67 9.20 -3.54
CA ARG A 10 -7.27 9.21 -4.04
C ARG A 10 -6.87 10.60 -4.54
N HIS A 11 -7.72 11.26 -5.32
CA HIS A 11 -7.45 12.60 -5.84
C HIS A 11 -7.24 13.61 -4.72
N ALA A 12 -8.18 13.66 -3.75
CA ALA A 12 -8.10 14.57 -2.62
C ALA A 12 -6.82 14.37 -1.78
N VAL A 13 -6.38 13.12 -1.60
CA VAL A 13 -5.13 12.79 -0.89
C VAL A 13 -3.90 13.19 -1.71
N ARG A 14 -3.89 12.98 -3.02
CA ARG A 14 -2.79 13.40 -3.91
C ARG A 14 -2.62 14.92 -3.94
N GLU A 15 -3.73 15.66 -4.07
CA GLU A 15 -3.73 17.14 -4.12
C GLU A 15 -3.15 17.78 -2.85
N LYS A 16 -3.30 17.12 -1.70
CA LYS A 16 -2.75 17.59 -0.42
C LYS A 16 -1.25 17.33 -0.26
N GLY A 17 -0.58 16.76 -1.25
CA GLY A 17 0.84 16.42 -1.19
C GLY A 17 1.16 15.28 -0.22
N THR A 18 0.16 14.47 0.16
CA THR A 18 0.30 13.41 1.18
C THR A 18 1.36 12.37 0.81
N TYR A 19 1.59 12.12 -0.47
CA TYR A 19 2.66 11.24 -0.93
C TYR A 19 4.05 11.66 -0.41
N LEU A 20 4.36 12.96 -0.43
CA LEU A 20 5.66 13.47 0.02
C LEU A 20 5.85 13.22 1.52
N VAL A 21 4.81 13.47 2.31
CA VAL A 21 4.80 13.24 3.76
C VAL A 21 4.97 11.75 4.07
N LEU A 22 4.22 10.88 3.39
CA LEU A 22 4.29 9.43 3.59
C LEU A 22 5.63 8.84 3.18
N ARG A 23 6.22 9.30 2.08
CA ARG A 23 7.54 8.85 1.64
C ARG A 23 8.62 9.22 2.65
N GLU A 24 8.53 10.41 3.23
CA GLU A 24 9.46 10.82 4.28
C GLU A 24 9.23 10.01 5.55
N LEU A 25 7.98 9.83 6.00
CA LEU A 25 7.65 8.99 7.15
C LEU A 25 8.18 7.57 6.99
N HIS A 26 7.94 6.94 5.84
CA HIS A 26 8.41 5.59 5.52
C HIS A 26 9.94 5.45 5.64
N ARG A 27 10.71 6.51 5.33
CA ARG A 27 12.18 6.50 5.48
C ARG A 27 12.65 6.41 6.93
N TRP A 28 11.87 6.97 7.86
CA TRP A 28 12.26 7.09 9.28
C TRP A 28 11.54 6.10 10.19
N GLU A 29 10.40 5.58 9.74
CA GLU A 29 9.58 4.66 10.51
C GLU A 29 10.31 3.32 10.75
N ARG A 30 10.09 2.76 11.94
CA ARG A 30 10.71 1.50 12.37
C ARG A 30 9.67 0.47 12.80
N GLU A 31 8.45 0.91 13.10
CA GLU A 31 7.37 0.00 13.42
C GLU A 31 6.91 -0.74 12.14
N PRO A 32 7.05 -2.08 12.06
CA PRO A 32 6.77 -2.83 10.85
C PRO A 32 5.35 -2.64 10.33
N ASP A 33 4.36 -2.58 11.23
CA ASP A 33 2.96 -2.41 10.85
C ASP A 33 2.70 -1.02 10.23
N VAL A 34 3.40 0.01 10.72
CA VAL A 34 3.28 1.37 10.18
C VAL A 34 4.00 1.48 8.84
N LEU A 35 5.17 0.85 8.69
CA LEU A 35 5.88 0.75 7.41
C LEU A 35 5.01 0.08 6.34
N ALA A 36 4.42 -1.08 6.64
CA ALA A 36 3.55 -1.80 5.73
C ALA A 36 2.30 -0.97 5.34
N ALA A 37 1.72 -0.25 6.30
CA ALA A 37 0.60 0.66 6.02
C ALA A 37 1.02 1.84 5.12
N CYS A 38 2.20 2.42 5.36
CA CYS A 38 2.74 3.50 4.54
C CYS A 38 3.01 3.02 3.11
N GLU A 39 3.64 1.86 2.93
CA GLU A 39 3.90 1.26 1.61
C GLU A 39 2.62 1.03 0.82
N LYS A 40 1.62 0.38 1.42
CA LYS A 40 0.33 0.13 0.77
C LYS A 40 -0.34 1.44 0.34
N LEU A 41 -0.27 2.48 1.18
CA LEU A 41 -0.84 3.78 0.83
C LEU A 41 -0.04 4.47 -0.28
N ILE A 42 1.29 4.43 -0.23
CA ILE A 42 2.16 4.95 -1.29
C ILE A 42 1.87 4.26 -2.62
N GLN A 43 1.80 2.93 -2.65
CA GLN A 43 1.49 2.13 -3.84
C GLN A 43 0.17 2.58 -4.49
N VAL A 44 -0.88 2.79 -3.69
CA VAL A 44 -2.18 3.29 -4.19
C VAL A 44 -2.07 4.72 -4.72
N LEU A 45 -1.27 5.58 -4.10
CA LEU A 45 -1.14 6.98 -4.54
C LEU A 45 -0.31 7.14 -5.80
N ILE A 46 0.71 6.32 -6.02
CA ILE A 46 1.56 6.39 -7.23
C ILE A 46 1.01 5.56 -8.40
N GLY A 47 0.11 4.61 -8.13
CA GLY A 47 -0.49 3.77 -9.15
C GLY A 47 -1.40 4.55 -10.10
N ASP A 48 -1.48 4.05 -11.33
CA ASP A 48 -2.38 4.59 -12.35
C ASP A 48 -3.84 4.46 -11.93
N GLU A 49 -4.65 5.42 -12.39
CA GLU A 49 -6.06 5.43 -12.09
C GLU A 49 -6.80 4.38 -12.94
N PRO A 50 -7.68 3.54 -12.35
CA PRO A 50 -8.44 2.56 -13.11
C PRO A 50 -9.36 3.20 -14.16
N GLY A 51 -9.79 2.39 -15.14
CA GLY A 51 -10.75 2.81 -16.16
C GLY A 51 -12.14 3.13 -15.59
N PRO A 52 -13.04 3.73 -16.41
CA PRO A 52 -14.41 4.02 -16.02
C PRO A 52 -15.15 2.78 -15.53
N GLY A 53 -15.91 2.88 -14.44
CA GLY A 53 -16.62 1.76 -13.83
C GLY A 53 -15.76 0.92 -12.86
N MET A 54 -14.49 1.29 -12.67
CA MET A 54 -13.57 0.66 -11.70
C MET A 54 -13.05 1.66 -10.66
N GLU A 55 -13.77 2.77 -10.45
CA GLU A 55 -13.28 3.85 -9.58
C GLU A 55 -13.23 3.48 -8.09
N ASN A 56 -14.09 2.56 -7.65
CA ASN A 56 -14.09 2.04 -6.28
C ASN A 56 -13.43 0.66 -6.22
N LEU A 57 -12.20 0.63 -5.70
CA LEU A 57 -11.39 -0.60 -5.60
C LEU A 57 -12.00 -1.67 -4.67
N LEU A 58 -13.01 -1.33 -3.87
CA LEU A 58 -13.72 -2.29 -3.03
C LEU A 58 -14.91 -2.95 -3.73
N GLU A 59 -15.34 -2.42 -4.87
CA GLU A 59 -16.51 -2.92 -5.62
C GLU A 59 -16.12 -3.65 -6.91
N VAL A 60 -14.84 -3.65 -7.26
CA VAL A 60 -14.35 -4.31 -8.48
C VAL A 60 -14.17 -5.81 -8.27
N SER A 61 -14.64 -6.60 -9.24
CA SER A 61 -14.34 -8.03 -9.28
C SER A 61 -12.90 -8.25 -9.72
N VAL A 62 -12.11 -8.89 -8.86
CA VAL A 62 -10.71 -9.23 -9.15
C VAL A 62 -10.66 -10.59 -9.84
N PRO A 63 -10.04 -10.71 -11.03
CA PRO A 63 -9.83 -12.01 -11.66
C PRO A 63 -8.96 -12.92 -10.80
N GLU A 64 -9.22 -14.23 -10.82
CA GLU A 64 -8.54 -15.22 -9.95
C GLU A 64 -7.00 -15.17 -10.09
N GLU A 65 -6.48 -15.06 -11.32
CA GLU A 65 -5.04 -14.95 -11.55
C GLU A 65 -4.43 -13.73 -10.86
N VAL A 66 -5.13 -12.59 -10.88
CA VAL A 66 -4.68 -11.36 -10.23
C VAL A 66 -4.72 -11.51 -8.71
N GLU A 67 -5.78 -12.11 -8.18
CA GLU A 67 -5.89 -12.41 -6.75
C GLU A 67 -4.73 -13.29 -6.26
N GLN A 68 -4.40 -14.36 -7.00
CA GLN A 68 -3.28 -15.24 -6.67
C GLN A 68 -1.93 -14.51 -6.70
N GLN A 69 -1.74 -13.59 -7.66
CA GLN A 69 -0.53 -12.77 -7.72
C GLN A 69 -0.41 -11.81 -6.53
N LEU A 70 -1.52 -11.18 -6.12
CA LEU A 70 -1.56 -10.30 -4.95
C LEU A 70 -1.23 -11.09 -3.67
N GLN A 71 -1.89 -12.23 -3.45
CA GLN A 71 -1.62 -13.09 -2.29
C GLN A 71 -0.18 -13.59 -2.23
N ARG A 72 0.44 -13.88 -3.38
CA ARG A 72 1.85 -14.27 -3.42
C ARG A 72 2.76 -13.12 -2.98
N ARG A 73 2.53 -11.90 -3.50
CA ARG A 73 3.30 -10.71 -3.11
C ARG A 73 3.17 -10.41 -1.62
N ASP A 74 1.96 -10.51 -1.07
CA ASP A 74 1.72 -10.31 0.37
C ASP A 74 2.50 -11.32 1.24
N ARG A 75 2.59 -12.59 0.79
CA ARG A 75 3.39 -13.62 1.50
C ARG A 75 4.88 -13.33 1.43
N GLU A 76 5.40 -12.99 0.26
CA GLU A 76 6.81 -12.64 0.06
C GLU A 76 7.21 -11.42 0.90
N GLU A 77 6.34 -10.40 0.98
CA GLU A 77 6.53 -9.21 1.82
C GLU A 77 6.55 -9.57 3.32
N ALA A 78 5.59 -10.38 3.77
CA ALA A 78 5.52 -10.83 5.17
C ALA A 78 6.75 -11.67 5.58
N GLU A 79 7.26 -12.51 4.67
CA GLU A 79 8.49 -13.28 4.90
C GLU A 79 9.72 -12.38 5.00
N ARG A 80 9.86 -11.38 4.12
CA ARG A 80 10.94 -10.39 4.19
C ARG A 80 10.92 -9.61 5.51
N CYS A 81 9.76 -9.08 5.89
CA CYS A 81 9.59 -8.38 7.17
C CYS A 81 9.98 -9.27 8.36
N ARG A 82 9.55 -10.54 8.38
CA ARG A 82 9.92 -11.48 9.46
C ARG A 82 11.41 -11.78 9.51
N ARG A 83 12.08 -11.82 8.36
CA ARG A 83 13.52 -12.06 8.27
C ARG A 83 14.30 -10.85 8.79
N GLU A 84 13.94 -9.65 8.37
CA GLU A 84 14.57 -8.39 8.83
C GLU A 84 14.44 -8.22 10.35
N GLN A 85 13.27 -8.53 10.92
CA GLN A 85 13.06 -8.52 12.38
C GLN A 85 13.91 -9.56 13.14
N ARG A 86 14.33 -10.66 12.50
CA ARG A 86 15.22 -11.67 13.10
C ARG A 86 16.70 -11.31 12.98
N GLU A 87 17.07 -10.55 11.95
CA GLU A 87 18.45 -10.15 11.66
C GLU A 87 18.83 -8.83 12.36
N GLU A 88 17.86 -8.04 12.84
CA GLU A 88 18.14 -6.90 13.73
C GLU A 88 18.66 -7.36 15.10
N PRO A 89 19.85 -6.90 15.54
CA PRO A 89 20.37 -7.25 16.86
C PRO A 89 19.48 -6.67 17.97
N PRO A 90 19.28 -7.39 19.08
CA PRO A 90 18.55 -6.85 20.23
C PRO A 90 19.32 -5.64 20.79
N ARG A 91 18.57 -4.61 21.18
CA ARG A 91 19.12 -3.40 21.84
C ARG A 91 19.63 -3.70 23.25
#